data_AF-A0A352BHJ9-F1
#
_entry.id   AF-A0A352BHJ9-F1
#
_cell.length_a   1.000
_cell.length_b   1.000
_cell.length_c   1.000
_cell.angle_alpha   90.00
_cell.angle_beta   90.00
_cell.angle_gamma   90.00
#
_symmetry.space_group_name_H-M   'P 1'
#
loop_
_entity.id
_entity.type
_entity.pdbx_description
1 polymer ?
#
loop_
_entity_poly.entity_id
_entity_poly.type
_entity_poly.pdbx_seq_one_letter_code
_entity_poly.pdbx_strand_id
1 'polypeptide(L)'
;MSVYQNYLLKLFPCWLLSPESASQILPLKKELFDLVIFDEASQVFIENTLPCIFRGKHIVVAGDSKQLRPSATFIKRYMGNEDIDELDYSTQAALEVESLLDLATSRYFSSNLTYHYRSRSEELINFSNYAFYNKKLQIAPNITKNKKQQPIERIKVDGKWINTRNDIEAQQVVKLLAKLLKDKNRKSSIGIITFNLEQENAIEDEIDALAERDDDFRNALIVEQNRKDNGEDVSLFVKNLENVQGDERDIIIFSTGYAKNEYGKVVAHFGLLSNEGGENRLNVAITRAKEKIYVVTSIEPEELNVDGSKNIGPKLFKEYLKYVRAVSNGNSLETGIILNNLLPTIENSTADLSENLQQQVKLELENMGYCVECNIGNTANKIPLAVYNKKKDKYLLGIEFDYSAFESSESVLERDVYHPAFLESRGWQIVRIWSRDWWLNKKKVLNHLSKILEKQK
;
A
#
# COMPACT_ATOMS: atom_id res chain seq x y z
N MET A 1 37.64 0.37 19.09
CA MET A 1 36.55 -0.15 19.95
C MET A 1 37.01 -1.05 21.10
N SER A 2 38.24 -1.62 21.09
CA SER A 2 38.65 -2.70 22.00
C SER A 2 38.64 -2.40 23.51
N VAL A 3 38.87 -1.15 23.92
CA VAL A 3 38.95 -0.80 25.37
C VAL A 3 37.57 -0.53 25.97
N TYR A 4 36.63 0.03 25.20
CA TYR A 4 35.32 0.48 25.70
C TYR A 4 34.13 -0.33 25.17
N GLN A 5 34.36 -1.39 24.39
CA GLN A 5 33.31 -2.20 23.76
C GLN A 5 32.22 -2.65 24.74
N ASN A 6 32.62 -3.19 25.89
CA ASN A 6 31.67 -3.67 26.90
C ASN A 6 30.85 -2.53 27.53
N TYR A 7 31.39 -1.32 27.60
CA TYR A 7 30.66 -0.16 28.09
C TYR A 7 29.70 0.36 27.03
N LEU A 8 30.12 0.43 25.76
CA LEU A 8 29.28 0.86 24.65
C LEU A 8 28.06 -0.05 24.46
N LEU A 9 28.23 -1.37 24.46
CA LEU A 9 27.12 -2.32 24.32
C LEU A 9 26.17 -2.32 25.52
N LYS A 10 26.66 -1.94 26.71
CA LYS A 10 25.82 -1.79 27.91
C LYS A 10 25.05 -0.48 27.94
N LEU A 11 25.68 0.63 27.53
CA LEU A 11 25.05 1.95 27.51
C LEU A 11 24.09 2.11 26.34
N PHE A 12 24.41 1.48 25.20
CA PHE A 12 23.58 1.45 24.00
C PHE A 12 23.22 -0.01 23.70
N PRO A 13 22.11 -0.53 24.24
CA PRO A 13 21.72 -1.93 24.07
C PRO A 13 21.15 -2.24 22.68
N CYS A 14 20.77 -1.21 21.91
CA CYS A 14 20.22 -1.34 20.57
C CYS A 14 21.11 -0.59 19.58
N TRP A 15 21.44 -1.25 18.47
CA TRP A 15 22.26 -0.71 17.38
C TRP A 15 21.50 -0.87 16.07
N LEU A 16 21.33 0.22 15.34
CA LEU A 16 20.70 0.26 14.03
C LEU A 16 21.80 0.52 12.99
N LEU A 17 22.12 -0.49 12.18
CA LEU A 17 23.24 -0.46 11.24
C LEU A 17 22.88 -1.23 9.97
N SER A 18 23.42 -0.81 8.82
CA SER A 18 23.44 -1.67 7.63
C SER A 18 24.41 -2.85 7.86
N PRO A 19 24.24 -3.98 7.14
CA PRO A 19 25.15 -5.12 7.26
C PRO A 19 26.63 -4.78 6.99
N GLU A 20 26.88 -3.86 6.07
CA GLU A 20 28.21 -3.34 5.71
C GLU A 20 28.79 -2.52 6.87
N SER A 21 27.99 -1.59 7.41
CA SER A 21 28.38 -0.74 8.55
C SER A 21 28.70 -1.59 9.78
N ALA A 22 27.88 -2.61 10.05
CA ALA A 22 28.12 -3.57 11.12
C ALA A 22 29.46 -4.31 10.92
N SER A 23 29.80 -4.64 9.68
CA SER A 23 31.05 -5.32 9.35
C SER A 23 32.29 -4.43 9.49
N GLN A 24 32.16 -3.13 9.24
CA GLN A 24 33.25 -2.15 9.41
C GLN A 24 33.47 -1.77 10.87
N ILE A 25 32.39 -1.60 11.65
CA ILE A 25 32.44 -0.98 12.97
C ILE A 25 32.55 -2.02 14.08
N LEU A 26 31.82 -3.14 13.97
CA LEU A 26 31.71 -4.12 15.05
C LEU A 26 32.71 -5.26 14.86
N PRO A 27 33.35 -5.76 15.94
CA PRO A 27 34.22 -6.91 15.85
C PRO A 27 33.43 -8.14 15.39
N LEU A 28 34.09 -9.01 14.62
CA LEU A 28 33.53 -10.29 14.22
C LEU A 28 33.66 -11.30 15.37
N LYS A 29 32.80 -11.15 16.38
CA LYS A 29 32.72 -12.02 17.56
C LYS A 29 31.40 -12.77 17.53
N LYS A 30 31.46 -14.09 17.73
CA LYS A 30 30.27 -14.94 17.82
C LYS A 30 29.38 -14.49 18.98
N GLU A 31 28.07 -14.46 18.76
CA GLU A 31 27.07 -14.15 19.80
C GLU A 31 27.36 -12.82 20.52
N LEU A 32 27.78 -11.80 19.76
CA LEU A 32 27.98 -10.44 20.26
C LEU A 32 26.66 -9.79 20.70
N PHE A 33 25.56 -10.15 20.05
CA PHE A 33 24.20 -9.71 20.36
C PHE A 33 23.30 -10.91 20.66
N ASP A 34 22.40 -10.76 21.64
CA ASP A 34 21.39 -11.77 21.94
C ASP A 34 20.38 -11.93 20.78
N LEU A 35 20.10 -10.84 20.08
CA LEU A 35 19.13 -10.78 18.97
C LEU A 35 19.67 -9.91 17.84
N VAL A 36 19.60 -10.41 16.62
CA VAL A 36 19.81 -9.64 15.38
C VAL A 36 18.52 -9.68 14.57
N ILE A 37 18.01 -8.51 14.22
CA ILE A 37 16.80 -8.36 13.41
C ILE A 37 17.22 -7.82 12.05
N PHE A 38 16.89 -8.56 10.99
CA PHE A 38 16.92 -8.06 9.63
C PHE A 38 15.52 -7.58 9.27
N ASP A 39 15.36 -6.27 9.20
CA ASP A 39 14.17 -5.64 8.64
C ASP A 39 14.35 -5.42 7.13
N GLU A 40 13.24 -5.37 6.38
CA GLU A 40 13.24 -5.30 4.92
C GLU A 40 14.15 -6.37 4.28
N ALA A 41 14.18 -7.58 4.85
CA ALA A 41 15.11 -8.64 4.46
C ALA A 41 14.90 -9.18 3.03
N SER A 42 13.80 -8.81 2.36
CA SER A 42 13.61 -9.05 0.93
C SER A 42 14.60 -8.25 0.07
N GLN A 43 15.22 -7.22 0.62
CA GLN A 43 16.20 -6.33 -0.04
C GLN A 43 17.64 -6.80 0.07
N VAL A 44 17.91 -7.71 1.01
CA VAL A 44 19.27 -7.95 1.47
C VAL A 44 19.83 -9.21 0.83
N PHE A 45 20.98 -9.06 0.17
CA PHE A 45 21.78 -10.15 -0.35
C PHE A 45 22.26 -11.06 0.79
N ILE A 46 22.14 -12.38 0.59
CA ILE A 46 22.45 -13.39 1.60
C ILE A 46 23.90 -13.23 2.09
N GLU A 47 24.84 -13.01 1.17
CA GLU A 47 26.28 -12.84 1.46
C GLU A 47 26.57 -11.68 2.41
N ASN A 48 25.84 -10.57 2.32
CA ASN A 48 26.03 -9.40 3.18
C ASN A 48 25.54 -9.66 4.60
N THR A 49 24.63 -10.63 4.79
CA THR A 49 24.01 -10.92 6.09
C THR A 49 24.84 -11.85 6.95
N LEU A 50 25.70 -12.68 6.36
CA LEU A 50 26.46 -13.73 7.08
C LEU A 50 27.28 -13.19 8.27
N PRO A 51 28.02 -12.06 8.16
CA PRO A 51 28.75 -11.51 9.30
C PRO A 51 27.82 -11.03 10.43
N CYS A 52 26.63 -10.54 10.09
CA CYS A 52 25.64 -10.10 11.07
C CYS A 52 24.98 -11.30 11.76
N ILE A 53 24.64 -12.35 11.01
CA ILE A 53 24.14 -13.61 11.55
C ILE A 53 25.14 -14.22 12.52
N PHE A 54 26.43 -14.23 12.19
CA PHE A 54 27.47 -14.75 13.08
C PHE A 54 27.55 -14.02 14.43
N ARG A 55 27.21 -12.72 14.45
CA ARG A 55 27.17 -11.89 15.66
C ARG A 55 25.92 -12.12 16.51
N GLY A 56 24.88 -12.76 15.99
CA GLY A 56 23.60 -12.95 16.69
C GLY A 56 23.46 -14.34 17.31
N LYS A 57 22.88 -14.41 18.52
CA LYS A 57 22.43 -15.67 19.12
C LYS A 57 21.07 -16.12 18.56
N HIS A 58 20.14 -15.18 18.43
CA HIS A 58 18.85 -15.38 17.79
C HIS A 58 18.72 -14.43 16.59
N ILE A 59 18.11 -14.92 15.51
CA ILE A 59 17.93 -14.17 14.27
C ILE A 59 16.43 -14.04 13.99
N VAL A 60 15.98 -12.82 13.74
CA VAL A 60 14.64 -12.54 13.23
C VAL A 60 14.80 -11.94 11.83
N VAL A 61 14.04 -12.48 10.88
CA VAL A 61 14.01 -12.03 9.50
C VAL A 61 12.60 -11.52 9.22
N ALA A 62 12.47 -10.23 8.93
CA ALA A 62 11.23 -9.56 8.64
C ALA A 62 11.32 -8.87 7.27
N GLY A 63 10.21 -8.87 6.53
CA GLY A 63 10.14 -8.25 5.21
C GLY A 63 8.92 -8.76 4.44
N ASP A 64 8.82 -8.36 3.17
CA ASP A 64 7.70 -8.70 2.31
C ASP A 64 8.19 -9.25 0.96
N SER A 65 7.91 -10.53 0.69
CA SER A 65 8.30 -11.20 -0.56
C SER A 65 7.51 -10.71 -1.78
N LYS A 66 6.48 -9.87 -1.58
CA LYS A 66 5.71 -9.18 -2.63
C LYS A 66 6.18 -7.75 -2.88
N GLN A 67 7.26 -7.31 -2.24
CA GLN A 67 7.93 -6.04 -2.50
C GLN A 67 9.30 -6.25 -3.16
N LEU A 68 10.07 -5.19 -3.35
CA LEU A 68 11.33 -5.22 -4.09
C LEU A 68 12.30 -6.27 -3.56
N ARG A 69 12.96 -6.94 -4.50
CA ARG A 69 14.07 -7.88 -4.30
C ARG A 69 15.41 -7.16 -4.46
N PRO A 70 16.53 -7.77 -4.00
CA PRO A 70 17.84 -7.20 -4.21
C PRO A 70 18.16 -7.21 -5.71
N SER A 71 18.55 -6.07 -6.27
CA SER A 71 18.97 -5.96 -7.68
C SER A 71 20.46 -5.62 -7.78
N ALA A 72 21.15 -6.23 -8.75
CA ALA A 72 22.59 -5.99 -8.97
C ALA A 72 22.91 -4.51 -9.30
N THR A 73 21.92 -3.73 -9.76
CA THR A 73 22.03 -2.28 -10.00
C THR A 73 22.27 -1.50 -8.70
N PHE A 74 21.69 -1.93 -7.57
CA PHE A 74 21.91 -1.33 -6.26
C PHE A 74 23.35 -1.50 -5.77
N ILE A 75 23.98 -2.64 -6.08
CA ILE A 75 25.39 -2.92 -5.77
C ILE A 75 26.31 -1.98 -6.56
N LYS A 76 26.05 -1.71 -7.84
CA LYS A 76 26.90 -0.83 -8.66
C LYS A 76 26.96 0.61 -8.12
N ARG A 77 25.83 1.17 -7.67
CA ARG A 77 25.79 2.51 -7.03
C ARG A 77 26.57 2.55 -5.72
N TYR A 78 26.53 1.49 -4.91
CA TYR A 78 27.28 1.40 -3.65
C TYR A 78 28.78 1.11 -3.83
N MET A 79 29.18 0.47 -4.94
CA MET A 79 30.57 0.12 -5.22
C MET A 79 31.36 1.18 -6.01
N GLY A 80 30.73 2.32 -6.37
CA GLY A 80 31.43 3.47 -6.94
C GLY A 80 32.08 3.25 -8.33
N ASN A 81 31.63 2.26 -9.09
CA ASN A 81 32.10 2.03 -10.45
C ASN A 81 31.15 2.71 -11.44
N GLU A 82 31.49 3.94 -11.84
CA GLU A 82 30.72 4.77 -12.80
C GLU A 82 30.87 4.31 -14.26
N ASP A 83 31.88 3.49 -14.59
CA ASP A 83 32.23 3.19 -15.98
C ASP A 83 31.71 1.83 -16.49
N ILE A 84 30.39 1.61 -16.59
CA ILE A 84 29.82 0.64 -17.57
C ILE A 84 28.40 1.07 -17.99
N ASP A 85 28.32 2.13 -18.79
CA ASP A 85 27.16 2.41 -19.66
C ASP A 85 27.18 1.43 -20.84
N GLU A 86 26.79 0.15 -20.65
CA GLU A 86 26.46 -0.77 -21.77
C GLU A 86 25.97 -2.18 -21.37
N LEU A 87 25.54 -2.43 -20.13
CA LEU A 87 24.83 -3.69 -19.82
C LEU A 87 23.35 -3.50 -20.07
N ASP A 88 22.85 -4.14 -21.13
CA ASP A 88 21.44 -4.16 -21.52
C ASP A 88 20.54 -4.36 -20.28
N TYR A 89 19.47 -3.56 -20.16
CA TYR A 89 18.53 -3.62 -19.02
C TYR A 89 17.96 -5.03 -18.81
N SER A 90 17.92 -5.83 -19.89
CA SER A 90 17.57 -7.25 -19.88
C SER A 90 18.54 -8.11 -19.04
N THR A 91 19.84 -7.79 -19.06
CA THR A 91 20.88 -8.53 -18.33
C THR A 91 20.94 -8.12 -16.86
N GLN A 92 20.58 -6.87 -16.55
CA GLN A 92 20.57 -6.34 -15.18
C GLN A 92 19.41 -6.89 -14.34
N ALA A 93 18.22 -7.07 -14.94
CA ALA A 93 17.07 -7.67 -14.26
C ALA A 93 17.08 -9.21 -14.23
N ALA A 94 17.87 -9.85 -15.11
CA ALA A 94 18.11 -11.30 -15.06
C ALA A 94 18.96 -11.75 -13.85
N LEU A 95 19.45 -10.80 -13.05
CA LEU A 95 20.24 -11.02 -11.84
C LEU A 95 19.45 -10.68 -10.56
N GLU A 96 18.12 -10.89 -10.53
CA GLU A 96 17.41 -10.94 -9.24
C GLU A 96 17.88 -12.18 -8.48
N VAL A 97 18.55 -11.95 -7.35
CA VAL A 97 19.10 -13.00 -6.50
C VAL A 97 18.10 -13.32 -5.39
N GLU A 98 18.09 -14.57 -4.92
CA GLU A 98 17.34 -14.96 -3.73
C GLU A 98 17.75 -14.07 -2.53
N SER A 99 16.76 -13.46 -1.89
CA SER A 99 16.98 -12.62 -0.71
C SER A 99 17.15 -13.48 0.56
N LEU A 100 17.63 -12.86 1.65
CA LEU A 100 17.60 -13.51 2.97
C LEU A 100 16.18 -13.93 3.37
N LEU A 101 15.16 -13.15 3.01
CA LEU A 101 13.77 -13.49 3.28
C LEU A 101 13.31 -14.73 2.51
N ASP A 102 13.67 -14.85 1.22
CA ASP A 102 13.32 -16.03 0.41
C ASP A 102 13.96 -17.30 1.00
N LEU A 103 15.23 -17.22 1.38
CA LEU A 103 15.94 -18.31 2.05
C LEU A 103 15.28 -18.67 3.39
N ALA A 104 14.97 -17.68 4.22
CA ALA A 104 14.38 -17.91 5.53
C ALA A 104 12.97 -18.54 5.43
N THR A 105 12.12 -18.02 4.55
CA THR A 105 10.75 -18.51 4.35
C THR A 105 10.70 -19.91 3.73
N SER A 106 11.71 -20.29 2.93
CA SER A 106 11.81 -21.66 2.39
C SER A 106 12.22 -22.71 3.43
N ARG A 107 12.88 -22.30 4.53
CA ARG A 107 13.47 -23.21 5.51
C ARG A 107 12.78 -23.21 6.87
N TYR A 108 12.15 -22.11 7.25
CA TYR A 108 11.60 -21.91 8.58
C TYR A 108 10.12 -21.54 8.52
N PHE A 109 9.43 -21.71 9.65
CA PHE A 109 8.05 -21.25 9.79
C PHE A 109 7.99 -19.73 9.71
N SER A 110 7.12 -19.20 8.85
CA SER A 110 6.83 -17.78 8.73
C SER A 110 5.52 -17.43 9.43
N SER A 111 5.44 -16.20 9.92
CA SER A 111 4.20 -15.59 10.43
C SER A 111 3.92 -14.34 9.62
N ASN A 112 2.68 -14.20 9.14
CA ASN A 112 2.27 -13.06 8.33
C ASN A 112 1.46 -12.09 9.19
N LEU A 113 1.78 -10.79 9.11
CA LEU A 113 0.91 -9.74 9.62
C LEU A 113 -0.23 -9.53 8.63
N THR A 114 -1.46 -9.58 9.12
CA THR A 114 -2.66 -9.59 8.26
C THR A 114 -3.41 -8.26 8.25
N TYR A 115 -3.20 -7.35 9.20
CA TYR A 115 -3.94 -6.09 9.25
C TYR A 115 -3.25 -4.96 8.49
N HIS A 116 -4.02 -4.25 7.66
CA HIS A 116 -3.54 -3.10 6.91
C HIS A 116 -3.91 -1.77 7.56
N TYR A 117 -2.90 -1.06 8.11
CA TYR A 117 -3.06 0.20 8.83
C TYR A 117 -2.74 1.47 8.02
N ARG A 118 -2.06 1.35 6.87
CA ARG A 118 -1.57 2.52 6.11
C ARG A 118 -2.69 3.29 5.43
N SER A 119 -3.47 2.61 4.59
CA SER A 119 -4.43 3.29 3.71
C SER A 119 -5.69 3.70 4.48
N ARG A 120 -6.12 4.95 4.34
CA ARG A 120 -7.38 5.46 4.91
C ARG A 120 -8.63 5.01 4.16
N SER A 121 -8.45 4.57 2.91
CA SER A 121 -9.51 4.07 2.03
C SER A 121 -9.13 2.67 1.56
N GLU A 122 -10.10 1.74 1.54
CA GLU A 122 -9.86 0.37 1.10
C GLU A 122 -9.38 0.29 -0.36
N GLU A 123 -9.82 1.21 -1.22
CA GLU A 123 -9.51 1.23 -2.65
C GLU A 123 -8.02 1.41 -2.93
N LEU A 124 -7.28 2.07 -2.02
CA LEU A 124 -5.84 2.26 -2.16
C LEU A 124 -5.05 0.94 -2.01
N ILE A 125 -5.61 -0.07 -1.36
CA ILE A 125 -4.94 -1.34 -1.09
C ILE A 125 -5.65 -2.54 -1.71
N ASN A 126 -6.93 -2.43 -2.06
CA ASN A 126 -7.74 -3.54 -2.57
C ASN A 126 -7.10 -4.20 -3.79
N PHE A 127 -6.63 -3.43 -4.78
CA PHE A 127 -5.95 -4.02 -5.93
C PHE A 127 -4.75 -4.87 -5.49
N SER A 128 -3.88 -4.31 -4.64
CA SER A 128 -2.71 -5.03 -4.15
C SER A 128 -3.06 -6.27 -3.33
N ASN A 129 -4.05 -6.16 -2.45
CA ASN A 129 -4.50 -7.30 -1.63
C ASN A 129 -4.99 -8.47 -2.49
N TYR A 130 -5.73 -8.17 -3.56
CA TYR A 130 -6.24 -9.18 -4.49
C TYR A 130 -5.13 -9.74 -5.40
N ALA A 131 -4.29 -8.89 -5.98
CA ALA A 131 -3.26 -9.30 -6.93
C ALA A 131 -2.03 -9.98 -6.29
N PHE A 132 -1.62 -9.58 -5.09
CA PHE A 132 -0.35 -10.00 -4.49
C PHE A 132 -0.50 -10.81 -3.21
N TYR A 133 -1.55 -10.55 -2.43
CA TYR A 133 -1.73 -11.13 -1.09
C TYR A 133 -2.90 -12.11 -1.00
N ASN A 134 -3.52 -12.49 -2.13
CA ASN A 134 -4.62 -13.45 -2.20
C ASN A 134 -5.76 -13.12 -1.22
N LYS A 135 -6.07 -11.82 -1.05
CA LYS A 135 -7.13 -11.32 -0.16
C LYS A 135 -6.91 -11.65 1.33
N LYS A 136 -5.68 -11.98 1.73
CA LYS A 136 -5.35 -12.34 3.13
C LYS A 136 -5.22 -11.12 4.04
N LEU A 137 -5.00 -9.92 3.49
CA LEU A 137 -4.96 -8.72 4.31
C LEU A 137 -6.38 -8.33 4.76
N GLN A 138 -6.53 -8.03 6.04
CA GLN A 138 -7.71 -7.44 6.66
C GLN A 138 -7.68 -5.93 6.47
N ILE A 139 -8.74 -5.43 5.84
CA ILE A 139 -8.89 -4.03 5.46
C ILE A 139 -10.21 -3.56 6.06
N ALA A 140 -10.17 -2.45 6.79
CA ALA A 140 -11.39 -1.87 7.34
C ALA A 140 -12.24 -1.29 6.19
N PRO A 141 -13.55 -1.59 6.16
CA PRO A 141 -14.41 -1.02 5.14
C PRO A 141 -14.52 0.51 5.29
N ASN A 142 -14.78 1.18 4.16
CA ASN A 142 -15.03 2.62 4.20
C ASN A 142 -16.26 2.97 5.04
N ILE A 143 -16.14 4.03 5.84
CA ILE A 143 -17.23 4.52 6.68
C ILE A 143 -18.22 5.39 5.89
N THR A 144 -17.80 5.97 4.77
CA THR A 144 -18.59 6.86 3.92
C THR A 144 -18.71 6.29 2.51
N LYS A 145 -19.86 6.46 1.85
CA LYS A 145 -20.07 5.92 0.49
C LYS A 145 -19.76 6.93 -0.61
N ASN A 146 -20.15 8.18 -0.42
CA ASN A 146 -19.83 9.28 -1.32
C ASN A 146 -18.58 9.99 -0.84
N LYS A 147 -17.47 9.58 -1.42
CA LYS A 147 -16.23 10.33 -1.28
C LYS A 147 -16.33 11.56 -2.17
N LYS A 148 -16.51 12.75 -1.57
CA LYS A 148 -16.42 14.04 -2.28
C LYS A 148 -15.16 14.13 -3.16
N GLN A 149 -14.12 13.40 -2.78
CA GLN A 149 -12.92 13.18 -3.58
C GLN A 149 -12.60 11.69 -3.57
N GLN A 150 -12.52 11.08 -4.76
CA GLN A 150 -12.11 9.68 -4.87
C GLN A 150 -10.68 9.48 -4.33
N PRO A 151 -10.39 8.35 -3.68
CA PRO A 151 -9.05 8.04 -3.15
C PRO A 151 -8.08 7.74 -4.28
N ILE A 152 -8.58 7.33 -5.45
CA ILE A 152 -7.83 7.17 -6.69
C ILE A 152 -8.47 8.08 -7.73
N GLU A 153 -7.70 9.01 -8.29
CA GLU A 153 -8.17 9.92 -9.33
C GLU A 153 -7.32 9.73 -10.60
N ARG A 154 -7.98 9.41 -11.71
CA ARG A 154 -7.34 9.22 -13.01
C ARG A 154 -7.29 10.54 -13.76
N ILE A 155 -6.11 10.93 -14.23
CA ILE A 155 -5.89 12.08 -15.10
C ILE A 155 -5.35 11.58 -16.43
N LYS A 156 -6.23 11.47 -17.44
CA LYS A 156 -5.85 11.10 -18.81
C LYS A 156 -5.33 12.34 -19.53
N VAL A 157 -4.12 12.25 -20.08
CA VAL A 157 -3.56 13.25 -20.99
C VAL A 157 -3.23 12.62 -22.34
N ASP A 158 -2.96 13.45 -23.34
CA ASP A 158 -2.62 12.99 -24.69
C ASP A 158 -1.11 13.13 -24.93
N GLY A 159 -0.35 12.39 -24.12
CA GLY A 159 1.11 12.36 -24.17
C GLY A 159 1.70 11.56 -25.32
N LYS A 160 3.00 11.75 -25.55
CA LYS A 160 3.78 10.99 -26.54
C LYS A 160 4.99 10.38 -25.88
N TRP A 161 5.35 9.17 -26.31
CA TRP A 161 6.55 8.48 -25.86
C TRP A 161 7.71 8.82 -26.80
N ILE A 162 8.57 9.74 -26.37
CA ILE A 162 9.73 10.23 -27.12
C ILE A 162 10.91 10.22 -26.17
N ASN A 163 12.07 9.71 -26.61
CA ASN A 163 13.29 9.63 -25.78
C ASN A 163 13.03 9.02 -24.39
N THR A 164 12.27 7.92 -24.36
CA THR A 164 11.94 7.15 -23.14
C THR A 164 11.20 7.94 -22.03
N ARG A 165 10.59 9.07 -22.38
CA ARG A 165 9.82 9.92 -21.48
C ARG A 165 8.56 10.46 -22.15
N ASN A 166 7.78 11.20 -21.38
CA ASN A 166 6.53 11.83 -21.77
C ASN A 166 6.39 13.19 -21.08
N ASP A 167 6.81 14.23 -21.80
CA ASP A 167 6.83 15.61 -21.30
C ASP A 167 5.42 16.14 -20.97
N ILE A 168 4.39 15.66 -21.67
CA ILE A 168 3.00 16.09 -21.43
C ILE A 168 2.50 15.55 -20.08
N GLU A 169 2.87 14.32 -19.71
CA GLU A 169 2.61 13.83 -18.35
C GLU A 169 3.37 14.62 -17.31
N ALA A 170 4.65 14.92 -17.54
CA ALA A 170 5.47 15.70 -16.61
C ALA A 170 4.85 17.08 -16.33
N GLN A 171 4.45 17.81 -17.39
CA GLN A 171 3.72 19.08 -17.28
C GLN A 171 2.43 18.95 -16.49
N GLN A 172 1.65 17.89 -16.71
CA GLN A 172 0.40 17.68 -15.98
C GLN A 172 0.64 17.33 -14.50
N VAL A 173 1.71 16.59 -14.19
CA VAL A 173 2.15 16.31 -12.82
C VAL A 173 2.50 17.61 -12.09
N VAL A 174 3.34 18.45 -12.70
CA VAL A 174 3.77 19.72 -12.09
C VAL A 174 2.61 20.70 -11.95
N LYS A 175 1.70 20.76 -12.93
CA LYS A 175 0.45 21.52 -12.82
C LYS A 175 -0.41 21.07 -11.65
N LEU A 176 -0.52 19.76 -11.42
CA LEU A 176 -1.24 19.22 -10.27
C LEU A 176 -0.52 19.53 -8.96
N LEU A 177 0.80 19.37 -8.90
CA LEU A 177 1.62 19.73 -7.75
C LEU A 177 1.40 21.21 -7.38
N ALA A 178 1.49 22.12 -8.35
CA ALA A 178 1.26 23.54 -8.14
C ALA A 178 -0.16 23.82 -7.60
N LYS A 179 -1.18 23.10 -8.09
CA LYS A 179 -2.55 23.22 -7.56
C LYS A 179 -2.64 22.76 -6.10
N LEU A 180 -1.97 21.65 -5.74
CA LEU A 180 -1.98 21.11 -4.37
C LEU A 180 -1.18 22.00 -3.41
N LEU A 181 -0.08 22.60 -3.86
CA LEU A 181 0.74 23.52 -3.05
C LEU A 181 0.07 24.88 -2.86
N LYS A 182 -0.81 25.31 -3.78
CA LYS A 182 -1.61 26.54 -3.62
C LYS A 182 -2.61 26.47 -2.46
N ASP A 183 -3.03 25.27 -2.05
CA ASP A 183 -3.89 25.11 -0.88
C ASP A 183 -3.08 25.21 0.42
N LYS A 184 -3.04 26.42 0.99
CA LYS A 184 -2.33 26.70 2.25
C LYS A 184 -2.89 25.95 3.47
N ASN A 185 -4.10 25.39 3.40
CA ASN A 185 -4.71 24.63 4.50
C ASN A 185 -4.40 23.12 4.42
N ARG A 186 -3.72 22.67 3.35
CA ARG A 186 -3.37 21.27 3.17
C ARG A 186 -2.40 20.82 4.27
N LYS A 187 -2.77 19.72 4.93
CA LYS A 187 -1.90 19.00 5.87
C LYS A 187 -1.31 17.71 5.31
N SER A 188 -1.75 17.25 4.14
CA SER A 188 -1.37 15.95 3.60
C SER A 188 -0.05 16.03 2.83
N SER A 189 1.04 15.38 3.25
CA SER A 189 2.35 15.38 2.56
C SER A 189 2.26 14.85 1.11
N ILE A 190 3.15 15.26 0.20
CA ILE A 190 3.11 14.86 -1.22
C ILE A 190 4.37 14.08 -1.63
N GLY A 191 4.19 13.05 -2.45
CA GLY A 191 5.28 12.37 -3.16
C GLY A 191 4.92 12.15 -4.63
N ILE A 192 5.93 12.14 -5.50
CA ILE A 192 5.77 11.91 -6.93
C ILE A 192 6.53 10.64 -7.30
N ILE A 193 5.84 9.73 -7.98
CA ILE A 193 6.37 8.44 -8.40
C ILE A 193 6.27 8.31 -9.91
N THR A 194 7.26 7.72 -10.54
CA THR A 194 7.19 7.32 -11.95
C THR A 194 7.88 5.98 -12.21
N PHE A 195 7.71 5.41 -13.40
CA PHE A 195 8.25 4.11 -13.75
C PHE A 195 9.75 4.10 -14.02
N ASN A 196 10.29 5.17 -14.60
CA ASN A 196 11.66 5.19 -15.11
C ASN A 196 12.38 6.50 -14.79
N LEU A 197 13.70 6.48 -14.85
CA LEU A 197 14.57 7.62 -14.51
C LEU A 197 14.40 8.81 -15.47
N GLU A 198 14.21 8.58 -16.77
CA GLU A 198 14.05 9.67 -17.73
C GLU A 198 12.77 10.48 -17.50
N GLN A 199 11.71 9.83 -17.05
CA GLN A 199 10.47 10.49 -16.65
C GLN A 199 10.62 11.20 -15.30
N GLU A 200 11.44 10.67 -14.39
CA GLU A 200 11.77 11.32 -13.11
C GLU A 200 12.47 12.64 -13.39
N ASN A 201 13.54 12.61 -14.19
CA ASN A 201 14.27 13.79 -14.64
C ASN A 201 13.36 14.80 -15.35
N ALA A 202 12.48 14.33 -16.25
CA ALA A 202 11.54 15.22 -16.96
C ALA A 202 10.57 15.95 -16.02
N ILE A 203 10.16 15.30 -14.94
CA ILE A 203 9.31 15.92 -13.91
C ILE A 203 10.12 16.95 -13.12
N GLU A 204 11.35 16.62 -12.73
CA GLU A 204 12.24 17.55 -12.01
C GLU A 204 12.56 18.80 -12.85
N ASP A 205 12.92 18.62 -14.13
CA ASP A 205 13.15 19.72 -15.08
C ASP A 205 11.95 20.66 -15.18
N GLU A 206 10.73 20.11 -15.21
CA GLU A 206 9.50 20.91 -15.29
C GLU A 206 9.16 21.59 -13.95
N ILE A 207 9.50 20.97 -12.80
CA ILE A 207 9.40 21.60 -11.48
C ILE A 207 10.32 22.82 -11.43
N ASP A 208 11.57 22.67 -11.86
CA ASP A 208 12.57 23.74 -11.88
C ASP A 208 12.15 24.86 -12.85
N ALA A 209 11.70 24.51 -14.06
CA ALA A 209 11.23 25.49 -15.04
C ALA A 209 10.01 26.30 -14.53
N LEU A 210 9.09 25.67 -13.79
CA LEU A 210 7.98 26.39 -13.17
C LEU A 210 8.46 27.24 -11.99
N ALA A 211 9.36 26.71 -11.16
CA ALA A 211 9.94 27.43 -10.04
C ALA A 211 10.70 28.68 -10.50
N GLU A 212 11.37 28.67 -11.65
CA GLU A 212 12.02 29.87 -12.21
C GLU A 212 11.03 30.98 -12.58
N ARG A 213 9.81 30.60 -13.01
CA ARG A 213 8.83 31.55 -13.58
C ARG A 213 7.73 31.97 -12.61
N ASP A 214 7.49 31.21 -11.54
CA ASP A 214 6.44 31.46 -10.53
C ASP A 214 7.06 31.48 -9.11
N ASP A 215 7.24 32.69 -8.57
CA ASP A 215 7.82 32.91 -7.24
C ASP A 215 6.95 32.32 -6.11
N ASP A 216 5.62 32.35 -6.25
CA ASP A 216 4.70 31.80 -5.25
C ASP A 216 4.82 30.27 -5.20
N PHE A 217 4.93 29.63 -6.37
CA PHE A 217 5.20 28.20 -6.47
C PHE A 217 6.57 27.84 -5.87
N ARG A 218 7.63 28.58 -6.22
CA ARG A 218 8.99 28.37 -5.69
C ARG A 218 9.01 28.41 -4.16
N ASN A 219 8.37 29.40 -3.56
CA ASN A 219 8.30 29.53 -2.10
C ASN A 219 7.55 28.36 -1.47
N ALA A 220 6.43 27.92 -2.07
CA ALA A 220 5.67 26.78 -1.56
C ALA A 220 6.45 25.45 -1.72
N LEU A 221 7.20 25.29 -2.81
CA LEU A 221 8.05 24.14 -3.08
C LEU A 221 9.16 24.00 -2.03
N ILE A 222 9.86 25.09 -1.70
CA ILE A 222 10.94 25.10 -0.68
C ILE A 222 10.39 24.64 0.68
N VAL A 223 9.19 25.11 1.05
CA VAL A 223 8.55 24.67 2.30
C VAL A 223 8.22 23.19 2.27
N GLU A 224 7.69 22.68 1.15
CA GLU A 224 7.35 21.26 1.04
C GLU A 224 8.59 20.36 0.98
N GLN A 225 9.69 20.79 0.35
CA GLN A 225 10.97 20.04 0.30
C GLN A 225 11.69 19.98 1.66
N ASN A 226 11.36 20.88 2.60
CA ASN A 226 11.93 20.89 3.95
C ASN A 226 10.93 20.48 5.03
N ARG A 227 9.80 19.89 4.61
CA ARG A 227 8.69 19.63 5.49
C ARG A 227 9.00 18.51 6.48
N LYS A 228 8.78 18.79 7.76
CA LYS A 228 8.85 17.80 8.84
C LYS A 228 7.54 17.74 9.60
N ASP A 229 7.16 16.55 10.05
CA ASP A 229 6.00 16.34 10.91
C ASP A 229 6.43 15.44 12.09
N ASN A 230 6.19 15.89 13.32
CA ASN A 230 6.64 15.22 14.55
C ASN A 230 8.12 14.79 14.58
N GLY A 231 9.00 15.52 13.87
CA GLY A 231 10.43 15.22 13.77
C GLY A 231 10.80 14.23 12.66
N GLU A 232 9.82 13.67 11.97
CA GLU A 232 10.01 12.83 10.78
C GLU A 232 10.09 13.69 9.51
N ASP A 233 10.90 13.26 8.56
CA ASP A 233 11.01 13.88 7.24
C ASP A 233 9.84 13.42 6.35
N VAL A 234 8.96 14.37 6.03
CA VAL A 234 7.80 14.17 5.15
C VAL A 234 7.86 15.10 3.94
N SER A 235 9.08 15.46 3.53
CA SER A 235 9.37 16.34 2.40
C SER A 235 8.82 15.82 1.07
N LEU A 236 8.62 16.71 0.11
CA LEU A 236 8.35 16.31 -1.27
C LEU A 236 9.51 15.45 -1.79
N PHE A 237 9.19 14.32 -2.41
CA PHE A 237 10.14 13.56 -3.23
C PHE A 237 9.61 13.39 -4.65
N VAL A 238 10.53 13.25 -5.60
CA VAL A 238 10.30 12.73 -6.95
C VAL A 238 11.21 11.52 -7.11
N LYS A 239 10.64 10.34 -7.37
CA LYS A 239 11.41 9.09 -7.43
C LYS A 239 10.85 8.13 -8.47
N ASN A 240 11.72 7.40 -9.16
CA ASN A 240 11.32 6.23 -9.92
C ASN A 240 11.07 5.00 -9.02
N LEU A 241 10.59 3.90 -9.62
CA LEU A 241 10.26 2.67 -8.89
C LEU A 241 11.43 1.98 -8.20
N GLU A 242 12.68 2.24 -8.59
CA GLU A 242 13.85 1.64 -7.94
C GLU A 242 14.17 2.33 -6.62
N ASN A 243 13.80 3.61 -6.46
CA ASN A 243 14.25 4.43 -5.34
C ASN A 243 13.16 4.68 -4.28
N VAL A 244 11.91 4.27 -4.53
CA VAL A 244 10.72 4.68 -3.75
C VAL A 244 10.40 3.78 -2.54
N GLN A 245 11.35 2.96 -2.10
CA GLN A 245 11.09 2.02 -1.02
C GLN A 245 11.14 2.66 0.36
N GLY A 246 10.24 2.21 1.24
CA GLY A 246 10.10 2.75 2.59
C GLY A 246 9.45 4.14 2.63
N ASP A 247 9.54 4.89 1.55
CA ASP A 247 8.88 6.18 1.40
C ASP A 247 7.37 6.03 1.25
N GLU A 248 6.63 6.86 1.97
CA GLU A 248 5.19 6.95 1.89
C GLU A 248 4.74 8.39 2.10
N ARG A 249 3.64 8.78 1.45
CA ARG A 249 3.07 10.12 1.58
C ARG A 249 1.56 10.04 1.63
N ASP A 250 0.95 11.02 2.25
CA ASP A 250 -0.52 11.15 2.26
C ASP A 250 -1.09 11.19 0.84
N ILE A 251 -0.47 12.00 -0.03
CA ILE A 251 -0.84 12.12 -1.44
C ILE A 251 0.32 11.64 -2.31
N ILE A 252 0.05 10.71 -3.23
CA ILE A 252 0.98 10.30 -4.27
C ILE A 252 0.47 10.81 -5.63
N ILE A 253 1.36 11.42 -6.41
CA ILE A 253 1.13 11.65 -7.85
C ILE A 253 1.96 10.61 -8.60
N PHE A 254 1.29 9.69 -9.27
CA PHE A 254 1.91 8.62 -10.02
C PHE A 254 1.81 8.90 -11.53
N SER A 255 2.94 9.20 -12.17
CA SER A 255 3.02 9.31 -13.63
C SER A 255 3.41 7.97 -14.23
N THR A 256 2.57 7.47 -15.15
CA THR A 256 2.89 6.22 -15.84
C THR A 256 4.08 6.38 -16.79
N GLY A 257 4.34 7.59 -17.30
CA GLY A 257 5.39 7.90 -18.25
C GLY A 257 5.15 7.31 -19.64
N TYR A 258 4.43 6.20 -19.78
CA TYR A 258 4.20 5.51 -21.04
C TYR A 258 3.11 6.17 -21.90
N ALA A 259 3.33 6.16 -23.21
CA ALA A 259 2.42 6.72 -24.21
C ALA A 259 2.57 6.00 -25.56
N LYS A 260 1.74 6.40 -26.53
CA LYS A 260 1.96 6.06 -27.94
C LYS A 260 3.24 6.74 -28.44
N ASN A 261 4.04 6.01 -29.19
CA ASN A 261 5.19 6.56 -29.90
C ASN A 261 4.75 7.39 -31.12
N GLU A 262 5.72 7.91 -31.88
CA GLU A 262 5.47 8.71 -33.09
C GLU A 262 4.66 7.99 -34.17
N TYR A 263 4.64 6.65 -34.14
CA TYR A 263 3.85 5.80 -35.04
C TYR A 263 2.46 5.44 -34.50
N GLY A 264 2.04 6.04 -33.38
CA GLY A 264 0.72 5.83 -32.78
C GLY A 264 0.57 4.49 -32.06
N LYS A 265 1.66 3.78 -31.76
CA LYS A 265 1.64 2.48 -31.07
C LYS A 265 2.18 2.59 -29.67
N VAL A 266 1.55 1.88 -28.73
CA VAL A 266 2.13 1.62 -27.40
C VAL A 266 2.99 0.37 -27.53
N VAL A 267 4.30 0.52 -27.37
CA VAL A 267 5.21 -0.64 -27.36
C VAL A 267 5.21 -1.22 -25.96
N ALA A 268 4.79 -2.47 -25.81
CA ALA A 268 4.65 -3.16 -24.52
C ALA A 268 6.00 -3.60 -23.91
N HIS A 269 7.02 -2.75 -24.01
CA HIS A 269 8.32 -2.95 -23.39
C HIS A 269 8.50 -1.90 -22.29
N PHE A 270 7.92 -2.19 -21.12
CA PHE A 270 7.81 -1.27 -19.98
C PHE A 270 9.07 -1.27 -19.11
N GLY A 271 10.25 -1.44 -19.73
CA GLY A 271 11.53 -1.55 -19.03
C GLY A 271 11.46 -2.55 -17.87
N LEU A 272 11.78 -2.08 -16.67
CA LEU A 272 11.79 -2.87 -15.43
C LEU A 272 10.46 -3.56 -15.10
N LEU A 273 9.32 -2.97 -15.50
CA LEU A 273 8.01 -3.59 -15.28
C LEU A 273 7.82 -4.85 -16.12
N SER A 274 8.44 -4.93 -17.31
CA SER A 274 8.37 -6.10 -18.19
C SER A 274 9.30 -7.23 -17.75
N ASN A 275 10.22 -6.98 -16.82
CA ASN A 275 11.20 -7.95 -16.32
C ASN A 275 10.63 -8.83 -15.19
N GLU A 276 11.39 -9.85 -14.79
CA GLU A 276 11.06 -10.64 -13.60
C GLU A 276 11.09 -9.72 -12.36
N GLY A 277 10.14 -9.93 -11.44
CA GLY A 277 9.96 -9.04 -10.29
C GLY A 277 9.38 -7.65 -10.63
N GLY A 278 9.00 -7.40 -11.88
CA GLY A 278 8.35 -6.15 -12.31
C GLY A 278 7.02 -5.91 -11.60
N GLU A 279 6.29 -6.98 -11.28
CA GLU A 279 5.05 -6.92 -10.50
C GLU A 279 5.28 -6.43 -9.07
N ASN A 280 6.41 -6.77 -8.43
CA ASN A 280 6.75 -6.30 -7.09
C ASN A 280 7.01 -4.78 -7.09
N ARG A 281 7.67 -4.27 -8.14
CA ARG A 281 7.88 -2.82 -8.36
C ARG A 281 6.54 -2.09 -8.49
N LEU A 282 5.59 -2.66 -9.24
CA LEU A 282 4.23 -2.12 -9.34
C LEU A 282 3.53 -2.12 -7.98
N ASN A 283 3.59 -3.23 -7.24
CA ASN A 283 2.98 -3.32 -5.90
C ASN A 283 3.52 -2.24 -4.96
N VAL A 284 4.83 -2.01 -4.98
CA VAL A 284 5.45 -0.93 -4.20
C VAL A 284 4.87 0.42 -4.62
N ALA A 285 4.87 0.76 -5.91
CA ALA A 285 4.38 2.04 -6.42
C ALA A 285 2.96 2.39 -5.95
N ILE A 286 2.04 1.42 -6.08
CA ILE A 286 0.61 1.64 -5.87
C ILE A 286 0.21 1.60 -4.40
N THR A 287 1.13 1.23 -3.50
CA THR A 287 0.89 1.12 -2.04
C THR A 287 1.52 2.24 -1.21
N ARG A 288 2.14 3.25 -1.84
CA ARG A 288 2.81 4.37 -1.14
C ARG A 288 1.87 5.46 -0.63
N ALA A 289 0.62 5.48 -1.09
CA ALA A 289 -0.37 6.50 -0.72
C ALA A 289 -1.13 6.14 0.57
N LYS A 290 -1.16 7.06 1.54
CA LYS A 290 -1.98 6.91 2.76
C LYS A 290 -3.43 7.38 2.56
N GLU A 291 -3.62 8.50 1.87
CA GLU A 291 -4.93 9.15 1.73
C GLU A 291 -5.42 9.17 0.27
N LYS A 292 -4.55 9.50 -0.68
CA LYS A 292 -4.95 9.69 -2.08
C LYS A 292 -3.82 9.40 -3.07
N ILE A 293 -4.17 8.85 -4.23
CA ILE A 293 -3.29 8.72 -5.39
C ILE A 293 -3.92 9.36 -6.62
N TYR A 294 -3.16 10.21 -7.30
CA TYR A 294 -3.46 10.71 -8.63
C TYR A 294 -2.67 9.91 -9.64
N VAL A 295 -3.34 9.27 -10.59
CA VAL A 295 -2.66 8.50 -11.66
C VAL A 295 -2.74 9.31 -12.94
N VAL A 296 -1.61 9.92 -13.31
CA VAL A 296 -1.45 10.64 -14.57
C VAL A 296 -0.99 9.63 -15.63
N THR A 297 -1.76 9.50 -16.71
CA THR A 297 -1.47 8.50 -17.73
C THR A 297 -1.86 8.97 -19.12
N SER A 298 -1.14 8.49 -20.13
CA SER A 298 -1.38 8.79 -21.55
C SER A 298 -1.91 7.60 -22.34
N ILE A 299 -2.18 6.49 -21.67
CA ILE A 299 -2.66 5.26 -22.29
C ILE A 299 -4.03 4.85 -21.74
N GLU A 300 -4.85 4.26 -22.59
CA GLU A 300 -6.01 3.48 -22.16
C GLU A 300 -5.57 2.03 -21.87
N PRO A 301 -6.19 1.34 -20.89
CA PRO A 301 -5.86 -0.06 -20.60
C PRO A 301 -6.00 -0.99 -21.82
N GLU A 302 -6.94 -0.70 -22.72
CA GLU A 302 -7.18 -1.49 -23.92
C GLU A 302 -6.06 -1.35 -24.96
N GLU A 303 -5.26 -0.29 -24.90
CA GLU A 303 -4.13 -0.04 -25.80
C GLU A 303 -2.90 -0.88 -25.41
N LEU A 304 -2.91 -1.48 -24.20
CA LEU A 304 -1.87 -2.37 -23.72
C LEU A 304 -2.06 -3.79 -24.27
N ASN A 305 -1.24 -4.15 -25.26
CA ASN A 305 -1.14 -5.53 -25.74
C ASN A 305 -0.12 -6.32 -24.91
N VAL A 306 -0.60 -7.03 -23.89
CA VAL A 306 0.22 -7.72 -22.88
C VAL A 306 -0.01 -9.23 -22.85
N ASP A 307 -0.84 -9.78 -23.74
CA ASP A 307 -1.21 -11.20 -23.72
C ASP A 307 0.03 -12.10 -23.94
N GLY A 308 0.93 -11.66 -24.84
CA GLY A 308 2.22 -12.29 -25.11
C GLY A 308 3.35 -11.92 -24.13
N SER A 309 3.08 -11.15 -23.06
CA SER A 309 4.12 -10.80 -22.08
C SER A 309 4.56 -12.06 -21.30
N LYS A 310 5.88 -12.28 -21.25
CA LYS A 310 6.51 -13.39 -20.51
C LYS A 310 6.22 -13.29 -19.01
N ASN A 311 6.37 -12.10 -18.44
CA ASN A 311 6.20 -11.83 -17.02
C ASN A 311 4.83 -11.21 -16.73
N ILE A 312 4.38 -11.30 -15.47
CA ILE A 312 3.04 -10.90 -15.07
C ILE A 312 2.89 -9.39 -14.83
N GLY A 313 4.00 -8.66 -14.59
CA GLY A 313 4.03 -7.22 -14.36
C GLY A 313 3.20 -6.39 -15.35
N PRO A 314 3.40 -6.50 -16.68
CA PRO A 314 2.61 -5.77 -17.67
C PRO A 314 1.11 -6.14 -17.64
N LYS A 315 0.78 -7.41 -17.36
CA LYS A 315 -0.61 -7.87 -17.24
C LYS A 315 -1.30 -7.24 -16.02
N LEU A 316 -0.62 -7.23 -14.87
CA LEU A 316 -1.13 -6.57 -13.67
C LEU A 316 -1.24 -5.06 -13.83
N PHE A 317 -0.29 -4.42 -14.53
CA PHE A 317 -0.38 -2.99 -14.81
C PHE A 317 -1.60 -2.64 -15.67
N LYS A 318 -1.91 -3.44 -16.69
CA LYS A 318 -3.13 -3.29 -17.48
C LYS A 318 -4.39 -3.39 -16.60
N GLU A 319 -4.47 -4.40 -15.74
CA GLU A 319 -5.62 -4.56 -14.83
C GLU A 319 -5.67 -3.42 -13.79
N TYR A 320 -4.52 -2.92 -13.33
CA TYR A 320 -4.45 -1.77 -12.44
C TYR A 320 -4.99 -0.50 -13.10
N LEU A 321 -4.66 -0.23 -14.38
CA LEU A 321 -5.23 0.93 -15.09
C LEU A 321 -6.74 0.82 -15.27
N LYS A 322 -7.28 -0.39 -15.51
CA LYS A 322 -8.74 -0.62 -15.51
C LYS A 322 -9.34 -0.32 -14.14
N TYR A 323 -8.69 -0.81 -13.08
CA TYR A 323 -9.10 -0.58 -11.69
C TYR A 323 -9.12 0.92 -11.35
N VAL A 324 -8.05 1.63 -11.67
CA VAL A 324 -7.92 3.09 -11.52
C VAL A 324 -9.04 3.83 -12.24
N ARG A 325 -9.35 3.44 -13.49
CA ARG A 325 -10.46 4.03 -14.27
C ARG A 325 -11.80 3.78 -13.59
N ALA A 326 -12.07 2.55 -13.16
CA ALA A 326 -13.33 2.17 -12.51
C ALA A 326 -13.53 2.92 -11.18
N VAL A 327 -12.51 2.97 -10.31
CA VAL A 327 -12.56 3.68 -9.02
C VAL A 327 -12.72 5.19 -9.24
N SER A 328 -11.93 5.78 -10.15
CA SER A 328 -12.02 7.21 -10.44
C SER A 328 -13.40 7.62 -10.97
N ASN A 329 -14.08 6.73 -11.70
CA ASN A 329 -15.44 6.95 -12.21
C ASN A 329 -16.54 6.60 -11.19
N GLY A 330 -16.18 6.08 -10.01
CA GLY A 330 -17.15 5.60 -9.01
C GLY A 330 -17.89 4.32 -9.42
N ASN A 331 -17.39 3.57 -10.39
CA ASN A 331 -18.03 2.35 -10.90
C ASN A 331 -17.72 1.15 -9.98
N SER A 332 -18.48 1.02 -8.89
CA SER A 332 -18.29 -0.04 -7.89
C SER A 332 -18.49 -1.45 -8.47
N LEU A 333 -19.37 -1.62 -9.47
CA LEU A 333 -19.63 -2.91 -10.10
C LEU A 333 -18.41 -3.38 -10.91
N GLU A 334 -17.89 -2.52 -11.78
CA GLU A 334 -16.69 -2.81 -12.57
C GLU A 334 -15.47 -3.04 -11.66
N THR A 335 -15.34 -2.26 -10.60
CA THR A 335 -14.31 -2.44 -9.57
C THR A 335 -14.34 -3.85 -8.98
N GLY A 336 -15.53 -4.33 -8.57
CA GLY A 336 -15.69 -5.68 -8.01
C GLY A 336 -15.37 -6.79 -9.01
N ILE A 337 -15.76 -6.63 -10.28
CA ILE A 337 -15.45 -7.60 -11.35
C ILE A 337 -13.94 -7.69 -11.58
N ILE A 338 -13.25 -6.55 -11.71
CA ILE A 338 -11.79 -6.51 -11.91
C ILE A 338 -11.09 -7.21 -10.76
N LEU A 339 -11.43 -6.86 -9.51
CA LEU A 339 -10.81 -7.46 -8.33
C LEU A 339 -11.01 -8.97 -8.29
N ASN A 340 -12.23 -9.46 -8.49
CA ASN A 340 -12.51 -10.90 -8.45
C ASN A 340 -11.77 -11.68 -9.56
N ASN A 341 -11.54 -11.08 -10.72
CA ASN A 341 -10.78 -11.70 -11.81
C ASN A 341 -9.28 -11.86 -11.50
N LEU A 342 -8.75 -11.14 -10.50
CA LEU A 342 -7.35 -11.28 -10.06
C LEU A 342 -7.14 -12.50 -9.15
N LEU A 343 -8.21 -13.05 -8.56
CA LEU A 343 -8.11 -14.22 -7.71
C LEU A 343 -8.14 -15.50 -8.58
N PRO A 344 -7.38 -16.54 -8.21
CA PRO A 344 -7.58 -17.86 -8.80
C PRO A 344 -9.03 -18.31 -8.57
N THR A 345 -9.61 -18.97 -9.56
CA THR A 345 -10.97 -19.52 -9.50
C THR A 345 -11.05 -20.56 -8.40
N ILE A 346 -11.36 -20.13 -7.17
CA ILE A 346 -11.67 -21.02 -6.05
C ILE A 346 -13.19 -21.10 -5.99
N GLU A 347 -13.69 -22.34 -6.00
CA GLU A 347 -15.11 -22.63 -5.80
C GLU A 347 -15.59 -21.92 -4.53
N ASN A 348 -16.63 -21.10 -4.68
CA ASN A 348 -17.28 -20.43 -3.58
C ASN A 348 -17.72 -21.49 -2.56
N SER A 349 -17.04 -21.54 -1.41
CA SER A 349 -17.58 -22.20 -0.24
C SER A 349 -18.93 -21.56 0.09
N THR A 350 -19.90 -22.44 0.24
CA THR A 350 -21.31 -22.19 0.48
C THR A 350 -21.53 -21.16 1.58
N ALA A 351 -22.45 -20.24 1.35
CA ALA A 351 -22.97 -19.34 2.37
C ALA A 351 -23.47 -20.16 3.57
N ASP A 352 -22.79 -20.02 4.70
CA ASP A 352 -23.13 -20.71 5.93
C ASP A 352 -24.36 -20.08 6.62
N LEU A 353 -25.19 -20.98 7.16
CA LEU A 353 -26.53 -20.80 7.73
C LEU A 353 -26.55 -20.00 9.06
N SER A 354 -26.03 -18.78 9.10
CA SER A 354 -26.12 -17.90 10.28
C SER A 354 -27.25 -16.84 10.20
N GLU A 355 -28.12 -16.97 9.21
CA GLU A 355 -29.07 -15.94 8.77
C GLU A 355 -30.16 -15.52 9.78
N ASN A 356 -30.48 -16.29 10.82
CA ASN A 356 -31.66 -15.98 11.64
C ASN A 356 -31.50 -14.77 12.57
N LEU A 357 -30.40 -14.66 13.34
CA LEU A 357 -30.25 -13.56 14.30
C LEU A 357 -29.95 -12.24 13.58
N GLN A 358 -29.03 -12.27 12.61
CA GLN A 358 -28.67 -11.12 11.80
C GLN A 358 -29.88 -10.54 11.07
N GLN A 359 -30.71 -11.38 10.43
CA GLN A 359 -31.93 -10.91 9.76
C GLN A 359 -32.95 -10.34 10.75
N GLN A 360 -33.12 -10.95 11.93
CA GLN A 360 -34.02 -10.43 12.96
C GLN A 360 -33.60 -9.04 13.45
N VAL A 361 -32.31 -8.84 13.74
CA VAL A 361 -31.79 -7.52 14.17
C VAL A 361 -31.95 -6.49 13.06
N LYS A 362 -31.65 -6.87 11.81
CA LYS A 362 -31.84 -6.01 10.63
C LYS A 362 -33.28 -5.53 10.52
N LEU A 363 -34.25 -6.47 10.52
CA LEU A 363 -35.68 -6.16 10.39
C LEU A 363 -36.17 -5.19 11.47
N GLU A 364 -35.74 -5.39 12.72
CA GLU A 364 -36.13 -4.51 13.83
C GLU A 364 -35.57 -3.09 13.67
N LEU A 365 -34.31 -2.96 13.27
CA LEU A 365 -33.69 -1.66 13.02
C LEU A 365 -34.32 -0.95 11.81
N GLU A 366 -34.66 -1.69 10.75
CA GLU A 366 -35.40 -1.17 9.59
C GLU A 366 -36.82 -0.71 9.99
N ASN A 367 -37.52 -1.46 10.84
CA ASN A 367 -38.82 -1.08 11.40
C ASN A 367 -38.75 0.19 12.27
N MET A 368 -37.59 0.46 12.88
CA MET A 368 -37.31 1.72 13.60
C MET A 368 -36.92 2.88 12.67
N GLY A 369 -36.89 2.66 11.36
CA GLY A 369 -36.58 3.68 10.35
C GLY A 369 -35.09 3.87 10.06
N TYR A 370 -34.23 2.93 10.48
CA TYR A 370 -32.81 2.96 10.13
C TYR A 370 -32.55 2.27 8.79
N CYS A 371 -31.55 2.75 8.05
CA CYS A 371 -31.07 2.08 6.84
C CYS A 371 -29.98 1.09 7.26
N VAL A 372 -30.22 -0.21 7.12
CA VAL A 372 -29.28 -1.24 7.56
C VAL A 372 -28.78 -2.04 6.36
N GLU A 373 -27.48 -2.26 6.34
CA GLU A 373 -26.81 -3.02 5.28
C GLU A 373 -26.05 -4.19 5.87
N CYS A 374 -25.83 -5.22 5.06
CA CYS A 374 -25.25 -6.48 5.50
C CYS A 374 -23.88 -6.71 4.85
N ASN A 375 -23.02 -7.45 5.56
CA ASN A 375 -21.76 -8.00 5.04
C ASN A 375 -20.86 -6.91 4.42
N ILE A 376 -20.61 -5.85 5.19
CA ILE A 376 -19.82 -4.70 4.75
C ILE A 376 -18.34 -5.04 4.79
N GLY A 377 -17.65 -4.84 3.67
CA GLY A 377 -16.23 -5.10 3.51
C GLY A 377 -15.90 -6.12 2.44
N ASN A 378 -14.65 -6.07 1.99
CA ASN A 378 -14.15 -6.87 0.88
C ASN A 378 -13.15 -7.95 1.33
N THR A 379 -12.97 -8.20 2.63
CA THR A 379 -12.06 -9.24 3.16
C THR A 379 -12.86 -10.35 3.84
N ALA A 380 -12.16 -11.29 4.50
CA ALA A 380 -12.82 -12.39 5.22
C ALA A 380 -13.65 -11.89 6.43
N ASN A 381 -13.14 -10.91 7.17
CA ASN A 381 -13.79 -10.39 8.37
C ASN A 381 -14.70 -9.20 8.02
N LYS A 382 -15.81 -9.49 7.34
CA LYS A 382 -16.83 -8.49 7.02
C LYS A 382 -17.61 -8.09 8.26
N ILE A 383 -18.03 -6.83 8.33
CA ILE A 383 -18.96 -6.37 9.36
C ILE A 383 -20.35 -6.92 9.04
N PRO A 384 -20.96 -7.76 9.89
CA PRO A 384 -22.22 -8.44 9.57
C PRO A 384 -23.38 -7.48 9.28
N LEU A 385 -23.58 -6.46 10.12
CA LEU A 385 -24.54 -5.39 9.87
C LEU A 385 -23.92 -4.02 10.11
N ALA A 386 -24.34 -3.03 9.33
CA ALA A 386 -24.01 -1.64 9.58
C ALA A 386 -25.23 -0.72 9.38
N VAL A 387 -25.37 0.25 10.28
CA VAL A 387 -26.43 1.27 10.21
C VAL A 387 -25.90 2.48 9.44
N TYR A 388 -26.48 2.73 8.27
CA TYR A 388 -26.12 3.82 7.38
C TYR A 388 -27.01 5.05 7.57
N ASN A 389 -26.40 6.23 7.65
CA ASN A 389 -27.11 7.50 7.65
C ASN A 389 -26.95 8.20 6.30
N LYS A 390 -28.01 8.18 5.49
CA LYS A 390 -28.04 8.82 4.15
C LYS A 390 -27.83 10.34 4.19
N LYS A 391 -28.22 11.03 5.26
CA LYS A 391 -28.06 12.50 5.38
C LYS A 391 -26.62 12.89 5.67
N LYS A 392 -25.94 12.11 6.51
CA LYS A 392 -24.51 12.32 6.85
C LYS A 392 -23.55 11.61 5.89
N ASP A 393 -24.07 10.76 5.03
CA ASP A 393 -23.30 9.87 4.15
C ASP A 393 -22.27 9.02 4.92
N LYS A 394 -22.70 8.46 6.06
CA LYS A 394 -21.80 7.82 7.02
C LYS A 394 -22.45 6.62 7.68
N TYR A 395 -21.69 5.53 7.85
CA TYR A 395 -22.06 4.46 8.79
C TYR A 395 -21.91 4.96 10.23
N LEU A 396 -22.98 4.83 11.01
CA LEU A 396 -23.03 5.27 12.41
C LEU A 396 -22.60 4.17 13.37
N LEU A 397 -22.85 2.92 13.01
CA LEU A 397 -22.66 1.76 13.88
C LEU A 397 -22.44 0.51 13.04
N GLY A 398 -21.36 -0.22 13.31
CA GLY A 398 -21.21 -1.62 12.92
C GLY A 398 -21.68 -2.53 14.04
N ILE A 399 -22.35 -3.62 13.68
CA ILE A 399 -22.90 -4.59 14.62
C ILE A 399 -22.29 -5.95 14.29
N GLU A 400 -21.61 -6.50 15.29
CA GLU A 400 -21.08 -7.85 15.29
C GLU A 400 -21.97 -8.79 16.10
N PHE A 401 -21.89 -10.08 15.78
CA PHE A 401 -22.51 -11.14 16.54
C PHE A 401 -21.45 -12.04 17.16
N ASP A 402 -21.82 -12.69 18.25
CA ASP A 402 -20.96 -13.65 18.94
C ASP A 402 -20.52 -14.80 18.04
N TYR A 403 -21.43 -15.43 17.30
CA TYR A 403 -21.09 -16.53 16.38
C TYR A 403 -20.08 -16.11 15.29
N SER A 404 -20.29 -14.97 14.64
CA SER A 404 -19.39 -14.47 13.58
C SER A 404 -18.00 -14.15 14.14
N ALA A 405 -17.95 -13.68 15.39
CA ALA A 405 -16.70 -13.41 16.07
C ALA A 405 -15.95 -14.71 16.40
N PHE A 406 -16.65 -15.78 16.81
CA PHE A 406 -16.04 -17.10 17.07
C PHE A 406 -15.53 -17.79 15.80
N GLU A 407 -16.21 -17.62 14.67
CA GLU A 407 -15.75 -18.15 13.37
C GLU A 407 -14.53 -17.40 12.83
N SER A 408 -14.42 -16.10 13.12
CA SER A 408 -13.36 -15.23 12.54
C SER A 408 -11.95 -15.51 13.07
N SER A 409 -11.80 -15.98 14.31
CA SER A 409 -10.50 -16.28 14.91
C SER A 409 -10.62 -17.13 16.17
N GLU A 410 -9.71 -18.10 16.31
CA GLU A 410 -9.56 -18.89 17.54
C GLU A 410 -8.89 -18.09 18.67
N SER A 411 -8.19 -17.00 18.36
CA SER A 411 -7.50 -16.17 19.36
C SER A 411 -8.48 -15.19 20.03
N VAL A 412 -8.59 -15.30 21.36
CA VAL A 412 -9.43 -14.40 22.17
C VAL A 412 -8.97 -12.95 22.07
N LEU A 413 -7.64 -12.71 22.08
CA LEU A 413 -7.09 -11.36 21.94
C LEU A 413 -7.41 -10.75 20.57
N GLU A 414 -7.32 -11.58 19.53
CA GLU A 414 -7.65 -11.17 18.17
C GLU A 414 -9.13 -10.75 18.07
N ARG A 415 -10.02 -11.61 18.57
CA ARG A 415 -11.47 -11.42 18.52
C ARG A 415 -11.99 -10.26 19.37
N ASP A 416 -11.46 -10.09 20.58
CA ASP A 416 -12.05 -9.21 21.59
C ASP A 416 -11.27 -7.91 21.78
N VAL A 417 -10.02 -7.83 21.32
CA VAL A 417 -9.15 -6.66 21.50
C VAL A 417 -8.69 -6.09 20.16
N TYR A 418 -7.97 -6.87 19.34
CA TYR A 418 -7.31 -6.33 18.15
C TYR A 418 -8.28 -6.02 17.02
N HIS A 419 -9.25 -6.90 16.73
CA HIS A 419 -10.22 -6.68 15.67
C HIS A 419 -11.11 -5.45 15.92
N PRO A 420 -11.75 -5.28 17.10
CA PRO A 420 -12.51 -4.08 17.40
C PRO A 420 -11.63 -2.83 17.40
N ALA A 421 -10.44 -2.88 18.02
CA ALA A 421 -9.51 -1.74 18.05
C ALA A 421 -9.07 -1.31 16.65
N PHE A 422 -8.88 -2.27 15.73
CA PHE A 422 -8.58 -1.99 14.33
C PHE A 422 -9.73 -1.21 13.66
N LEU A 423 -10.96 -1.70 13.76
CA LEU A 423 -12.12 -1.02 13.16
C LEU A 423 -12.32 0.37 13.80
N GLU A 424 -12.19 0.49 15.11
CA GLU A 424 -12.31 1.74 15.86
C GLU A 424 -11.23 2.76 15.46
N SER A 425 -9.99 2.32 15.25
CA SER A 425 -8.90 3.18 14.76
C SER A 425 -9.20 3.80 13.39
N ARG A 426 -10.13 3.19 12.62
CA ARG A 426 -10.60 3.69 11.33
C ARG A 426 -11.87 4.52 11.42
N GLY A 427 -12.38 4.73 12.63
CA GLY A 427 -13.54 5.56 12.94
C GLY A 427 -14.85 4.80 13.05
N TRP A 428 -14.82 3.46 12.95
CA TRP A 428 -16.02 2.65 13.17
C TRP A 428 -16.37 2.68 14.65
N GLN A 429 -17.67 2.71 14.93
CA GLN A 429 -18.15 2.33 16.25
C GLN A 429 -18.72 0.94 16.12
N ILE A 430 -18.19 -0.01 16.90
CA ILE A 430 -18.63 -1.42 16.86
C ILE A 430 -19.37 -1.76 18.14
N VAL A 431 -20.47 -2.51 18.01
CA VAL A 431 -21.18 -3.11 19.14
C VAL A 431 -21.37 -4.59 18.85
N ARG A 432 -21.06 -5.43 19.84
CA ARG A 432 -21.34 -6.85 19.77
C ARG A 432 -22.68 -7.19 20.41
N ILE A 433 -23.52 -7.91 19.67
CA ILE A 433 -24.76 -8.49 20.18
C ILE A 433 -24.51 -9.95 20.52
N TRP A 434 -24.72 -10.29 21.80
CA TRP A 434 -24.70 -11.67 22.26
C TRP A 434 -26.05 -12.33 21.96
N SER A 435 -26.01 -13.49 21.29
CA SER A 435 -27.21 -14.28 20.97
C SER A 435 -28.06 -14.56 22.21
N ARG A 436 -27.42 -14.85 23.35
CA ARG A 436 -28.08 -15.04 24.65
C ARG A 436 -28.86 -13.82 25.12
N ASP A 437 -28.27 -12.63 25.01
CA ASP A 437 -28.90 -11.40 25.49
C ASP A 437 -30.09 -11.00 24.61
N TRP A 438 -29.97 -11.24 23.29
CA TRP A 438 -31.07 -11.06 22.35
C TRP A 438 -32.24 -11.99 22.67
N TRP A 439 -31.97 -13.27 22.94
CA TRP A 439 -32.99 -14.25 23.26
C TRP A 439 -33.69 -13.97 24.61
N LEU A 440 -32.92 -13.58 25.63
CA LEU A 440 -33.47 -13.29 26.96
C LEU A 440 -34.27 -11.98 27.00
N ASN A 441 -33.77 -10.90 26.38
CA ASN A 441 -34.46 -9.62 26.43
C ASN A 441 -34.15 -8.74 25.20
N LYS A 442 -34.76 -9.10 24.07
CA LYS A 442 -34.74 -8.33 22.82
C LYS A 442 -35.02 -6.83 23.01
N LYS A 443 -36.02 -6.46 23.82
CA LYS A 443 -36.37 -5.04 24.06
C LYS A 443 -35.21 -4.27 24.71
N LYS A 444 -34.49 -4.89 25.65
CA LYS A 444 -33.33 -4.27 26.30
C LYS A 444 -32.19 -4.03 25.32
N VAL A 445 -31.88 -5.02 24.47
CA VAL A 445 -30.84 -4.88 23.43
C VAL A 445 -31.20 -3.77 22.44
N LEU A 446 -32.45 -3.76 21.96
CA LEU A 446 -32.93 -2.71 21.05
C LEU A 446 -32.87 -1.32 21.68
N ASN A 447 -33.30 -1.16 22.94
CA ASN A 447 -33.19 0.12 23.64
C ASN A 447 -31.73 0.58 23.79
N HIS A 448 -30.79 -0.34 23.96
CA HIS A 448 -29.36 -0.03 24.02
C HIS A 448 -28.84 0.45 22.65
N LEU A 449 -29.16 -0.25 21.56
CA LEU A 449 -28.80 0.15 20.19
C LEU A 449 -29.38 1.53 19.84
N SER A 450 -30.65 1.77 20.16
CA SER A 450 -31.29 3.07 19.92
C SER A 450 -30.59 4.21 20.66
N LYS A 451 -30.23 4.01 21.94
CA LYS A 451 -29.46 5.02 22.69
C LYS A 451 -28.11 5.35 22.06
N ILE A 452 -27.43 4.35 21.50
CA ILE A 452 -26.15 4.56 20.80
C ILE A 452 -26.38 5.34 19.50
N LEU A 453 -27.35 4.93 18.70
CA LEU A 453 -27.67 5.58 17.44
C LEU A 453 -28.18 7.02 17.63
N GLU A 454 -28.91 7.30 18.71
CA GLU A 454 -29.35 8.66 19.07
C GLU A 454 -28.19 9.59 19.42
N LYS A 455 -27.14 9.09 20.08
CA LYS A 455 -25.92 9.88 20.35
C LYS A 455 -25.14 10.22 19.09
N GLN A 456 -25.33 9.45 18.02
CA GLN A 456 -24.64 9.60 16.73
C GLN A 456 -25.45 10.38 15.69
N LYS A 457 -26.75 10.62 15.93
CA LYS A 457 -27.58 11.56 15.16
C LYS A 457 -27.16 12.98 15.44
#